data_AF-A0A0J8V559-F1
#
_entry.id   AF-A0A0J8V559-F1
#
_cell.length_a   1.000
_cell.length_b   1.000
_cell.length_c   1.000
_cell.angle_alpha   90.00
_cell.angle_beta   90.00
_cell.angle_gamma   90.00
#
_symmetry.space_group_name_H-M   'P 1'
#
loop_
_entity.id
_entity.type
_entity.pdbx_description
1 polymer ?
#
loop_
_entity_poly.entity_id
_entity_poly.type
_entity_poly.pdbx_seq_one_letter_code
_entity_poly.pdbx_strand_id
1 'polypeptide(L)'
;MKHIVLNRIKTPDETILISRHRHDYVTYVDKNGETYMVDGGTDELRRNVNTEPFEELSIYSDAPHYEVRQGFFWGTRGKDGNQPVEFKPLKALDTDHIEAIIQTQKKQPRWRIKIFKAELAFRKSVL
;
A
#
# COMPACT_ATOMS: atom_id res chain seq x y z
N MET A 1 -5.68 -16.61 -5.41
CA MET A 1 -4.30 -16.20 -5.12
C MET A 1 -4.35 -14.90 -4.35
N LYS A 2 -3.58 -14.82 -3.26
CA LYS A 2 -3.50 -13.68 -2.35
C LYS A 2 -2.39 -12.75 -2.85
N HIS A 3 -2.64 -11.45 -2.90
CA HIS A 3 -1.67 -10.44 -3.34
C HIS A 3 -1.30 -9.53 -2.18
N ILE A 4 -0.04 -9.11 -2.10
CA ILE A 4 0.38 -8.08 -1.15
C ILE A 4 -0.22 -6.75 -1.62
N VAL A 5 -0.86 -6.04 -0.70
CA VAL A 5 -1.47 -4.73 -0.91
C VAL A 5 -0.62 -3.62 -0.29
N LEU A 6 -0.05 -3.91 0.88
CA LEU A 6 0.86 -3.04 1.61
C LEU A 6 2.00 -3.89 2.16
N ASN A 7 3.23 -3.43 1.95
CA ASN A 7 4.43 -4.05 2.49
C ASN A 7 4.99 -3.12 3.58
N ARG A 8 4.77 -3.46 4.85
CA ARG A 8 5.00 -2.55 5.97
C ARG A 8 5.39 -3.31 7.24
N ILE A 9 6.37 -2.76 7.97
CA ILE A 9 6.68 -3.19 9.35
C ILE A 9 6.68 -2.00 10.28
N LYS A 10 6.61 -2.29 11.59
CA LYS A 10 6.91 -1.34 12.66
C LYS A 10 8.09 -1.86 13.47
N THR A 11 9.10 -1.03 13.67
CA THR A 11 10.28 -1.37 14.46
C THR A 11 9.96 -1.26 15.96
N PRO A 12 10.81 -1.80 16.85
CA PRO A 12 10.61 -1.72 18.30
C PRO A 12 10.49 -0.29 18.84
N ASP A 13 11.13 0.70 18.20
CA ASP A 13 10.99 2.10 18.59
C ASP A 13 9.75 2.83 18.00
N GLU A 14 8.82 2.05 17.42
CA GLU A 14 7.58 2.46 16.77
C GLU A 14 7.75 3.12 15.38
N THR A 15 8.95 3.10 14.78
CA THR A 15 9.15 3.61 13.43
C THR A 15 8.50 2.71 12.37
N ILE A 16 7.74 3.32 11.45
CA ILE A 16 7.05 2.62 10.36
C ILE A 16 7.88 2.66 9.07
N LEU A 17 8.20 1.48 8.54
CA LEU A 17 8.83 1.34 7.22
C LEU A 17 7.84 0.75 6.22
N ILE A 18 7.80 1.33 5.00
CA ILE A 18 6.89 0.90 3.93
C ILE A 18 7.67 0.84 2.62
N SER A 19 7.63 -0.30 1.94
CA SER A 19 8.15 -0.48 0.58
C SER A 19 6.99 -0.42 -0.44
N ARG A 20 7.08 0.46 -1.44
CA ARG A 20 5.98 0.79 -2.37
C ARG A 20 6.10 0.17 -3.75
N HIS A 21 7.33 -0.09 -4.20
CA HIS A 21 7.60 -0.71 -5.49
C HIS A 21 8.67 -1.79 -5.39
N ARG A 22 8.79 -2.64 -6.41
CA ARG A 22 9.62 -3.84 -6.39
C ARG A 22 11.08 -3.63 -5.95
N HIS A 23 11.64 -2.48 -6.30
CA HIS A 23 13.02 -2.10 -5.98
C HIS A 23 13.02 -0.87 -5.07
N ASP A 24 12.44 -1.00 -3.89
CA ASP A 24 12.27 0.07 -2.90
C ASP A 24 12.85 -0.40 -1.57
N TYR A 25 14.19 -0.43 -1.51
CA TYR A 25 14.95 -0.87 -0.34
C TYR A 25 14.96 0.24 0.71
N VAL A 26 14.04 0.14 1.68
CA VAL A 26 13.89 1.07 2.79
C VAL A 26 14.59 0.49 4.01
N THR A 27 15.42 1.29 4.67
CA THR A 27 16.15 0.89 5.88
C THR A 27 16.07 1.93 6.97
N TYR A 28 16.24 1.47 8.21
CA TYR A 28 16.28 2.32 9.39
C TYR A 28 17.13 1.67 10.48
N VAL A 29 17.92 2.47 11.19
CA VAL A 29 18.65 2.03 12.39
C VAL A 29 17.78 2.40 13.59
N ASP A 30 17.31 1.39 14.30
CA ASP A 30 16.42 1.54 15.46
C ASP A 30 17.20 1.95 16.71
N LYS A 31 16.51 2.41 17.76
CA LYS A 31 17.14 2.80 19.04
C LYS A 31 17.84 1.65 19.74
N ASN A 32 17.44 0.41 19.49
CA ASN A 32 18.17 -0.78 19.98
C ASN A 32 19.50 -1.02 19.24
N GLY A 33 19.82 -0.24 18.22
CA GLY A 33 21.07 -0.31 17.44
C GLY A 33 21.05 -1.31 16.29
N GLU A 34 19.95 -2.05 16.09
CA GLU A 34 19.79 -2.96 14.96
C GLU A 34 19.25 -2.23 13.71
N THR A 35 19.63 -2.70 12.52
CA THR A 35 19.11 -2.18 11.25
C THR A 35 17.92 -3.02 10.78
N TYR A 36 16.79 -2.37 10.59
CA TYR A 36 15.57 -2.94 10.02
C TYR A 36 15.46 -2.56 8.54
N MET A 37 14.88 -3.45 7.73
CA MET A 37 14.68 -3.20 6.31
C MET A 37 13.39 -3.79 5.76
N VAL A 38 12.88 -3.14 4.72
CA VAL A 38 11.70 -3.54 3.94
C VAL A 38 12.01 -3.31 2.46
N ASP A 39 11.83 -4.33 1.63
CA ASP A 39 11.96 -4.24 0.16
C ASP A 39 10.94 -5.16 -0.53
N GLY A 40 10.81 -5.02 -1.85
CA GLY A 40 10.02 -5.88 -2.73
C GLY A 40 8.64 -5.35 -3.09
N GLY A 41 8.24 -4.18 -2.57
CA GLY A 41 6.94 -3.56 -2.86
C GLY A 41 5.79 -4.55 -2.65
N THR A 42 4.89 -4.65 -3.62
CA THR A 42 3.77 -5.62 -3.60
C THR A 42 4.09 -6.95 -4.28
N ASP A 43 5.33 -7.14 -4.74
CA ASP A 43 5.74 -8.35 -5.45
C ASP A 43 6.26 -9.41 -4.47
N GLU A 44 6.99 -8.99 -3.44
CA GLU A 44 7.64 -9.86 -2.46
C GLU A 44 7.84 -9.12 -1.12
N LEU A 45 7.88 -9.86 0.00
CA LEU A 45 8.31 -9.32 1.29
C LEU A 45 9.78 -9.72 1.54
N ARG A 46 10.66 -8.74 1.63
CA ARG A 46 12.07 -8.93 2.03
C ARG A 46 12.37 -8.18 3.33
N ARG A 47 13.02 -8.86 4.27
CA ARG A 47 13.29 -8.39 5.65
C ARG A 47 14.67 -8.86 6.10
N ASN A 48 15.24 -8.15 7.07
CA ASN A 48 16.33 -8.67 7.88
C ASN A 48 15.80 -9.61 8.96
N VAL A 49 16.69 -10.47 9.46
CA VAL A 49 16.47 -11.20 10.71
C VAL A 49 17.20 -10.42 11.80
N ASN A 50 16.46 -9.98 12.80
CA ASN A 50 16.94 -9.17 13.91
C ASN A 50 16.76 -9.94 15.24
N THR A 51 17.52 -9.57 16.25
CA THR A 51 17.42 -10.16 17.59
C THR A 51 16.13 -9.74 18.26
N GLU A 52 15.81 -8.44 18.20
CA GLU A 52 14.51 -7.93 18.59
C GLU A 52 13.57 -7.95 17.37
N PRO A 53 12.37 -8.55 17.47
CA PRO A 53 11.49 -8.68 16.31
C PRO A 53 10.78 -7.36 16.00
N PHE A 54 10.61 -7.08 14.69
CA PHE A 54 9.65 -6.08 14.23
C PHE A 54 8.21 -6.62 14.31
N GLU A 55 7.23 -5.71 14.33
CA GLU A 55 5.83 -6.05 14.11
C GLU A 55 5.52 -6.05 12.60
N GLU A 56 4.99 -7.16 12.07
CA GLU A 56 4.58 -7.28 10.67
C GLU A 56 3.19 -6.66 10.47
N LEU A 57 3.10 -5.63 9.62
CA LEU A 57 1.90 -4.83 9.40
C LEU A 57 1.49 -4.80 7.92
N SER A 58 1.95 -5.76 7.13
CA SER A 58 1.59 -5.94 5.73
C SER A 58 0.13 -6.34 5.58
N ILE A 59 -0.50 -5.81 4.55
CA ILE A 59 -1.91 -6.06 4.23
C ILE A 59 -1.95 -6.82 2.91
N TYR A 60 -2.90 -7.73 2.80
CA TYR A 60 -3.11 -8.52 1.60
C TYR A 60 -4.51 -8.32 1.02
N SER A 61 -4.70 -8.72 -0.23
CA SER A 61 -5.92 -8.49 -1.01
C SER A 61 -7.16 -9.22 -0.49
N ASP A 62 -7.00 -10.19 0.40
CA ASP A 62 -8.06 -10.96 1.05
C ASP A 62 -8.39 -10.46 2.48
N ALA A 63 -7.67 -9.45 2.96
CA ALA A 63 -7.98 -8.79 4.22
C ALA A 63 -9.35 -8.09 4.13
N PRO A 64 -9.99 -7.79 5.27
CA PRO A 64 -11.23 -7.03 5.30
C PRO A 64 -11.13 -5.71 4.52
N HIS A 65 -12.22 -5.33 3.83
CA HIS A 65 -12.23 -4.14 2.97
C HIS A 65 -11.77 -2.86 3.69
N TYR A 66 -12.11 -2.72 4.98
CA TYR A 66 -11.71 -1.57 5.78
C TYR A 66 -10.19 -1.46 5.95
N GLU A 67 -9.45 -2.57 5.92
CA GLU A 67 -7.98 -2.59 5.96
C GLU A 67 -7.41 -2.32 4.57
N VAL A 68 -7.94 -3.02 3.56
CA VAL A 68 -7.49 -2.87 2.16
C VAL A 68 -7.61 -1.41 1.71
N ARG A 69 -8.71 -0.72 2.00
CA ARG A 69 -8.88 0.69 1.61
C ARG A 69 -7.93 1.66 2.33
N GLN A 70 -7.39 1.26 3.48
CA GLN A 70 -6.39 2.03 4.22
C GLN A 70 -4.96 1.71 3.75
N GLY A 71 -4.69 0.47 3.38
CA GLY A 71 -3.37 -0.01 3.00
C GLY A 71 -3.06 0.05 1.50
N PHE A 72 -4.06 0.08 0.63
CA PHE A 72 -3.85 0.18 -0.81
C PHE A 72 -3.56 1.62 -1.21
N PHE A 73 -2.32 1.92 -1.58
CA PHE A 73 -1.90 3.25 -2.02
C PHE A 73 -1.93 3.40 -3.54
N TRP A 74 -2.31 4.59 -3.99
CA TRP A 74 -2.24 5.01 -5.38
C TRP A 74 -1.40 6.29 -5.50
N GLY A 75 -0.46 6.29 -6.44
CA GLY A 75 0.31 7.48 -6.78
C GLY A 75 -0.49 8.39 -7.71
N THR A 76 -0.72 9.64 -7.29
CA THR A 76 -1.42 10.66 -8.08
C THR A 76 -0.55 11.90 -8.24
N ARG A 77 -0.78 12.68 -9.30
CA ARG A 77 -0.08 13.95 -9.60
C ARG A 77 -1.07 15.13 -9.64
N GLY A 78 -2.12 15.04 -8.82
CA GLY A 78 -3.25 15.97 -8.85
C GLY A 78 -4.16 15.76 -10.07
N LYS A 79 -5.24 16.54 -10.14
CA LYS A 79 -6.28 16.43 -11.19
C LYS A 79 -5.72 16.63 -12.60
N ASP A 80 -4.80 17.58 -12.74
CA ASP A 80 -4.19 17.92 -14.04
C ASP A 80 -2.94 17.09 -14.37
N GLY A 81 -2.51 16.19 -13.45
CA GLY A 81 -1.37 15.30 -13.65
C GLY A 81 0.02 15.95 -13.55
N ASN A 82 0.10 17.23 -13.20
CA ASN A 82 1.34 18.02 -13.25
C ASN A 82 2.03 18.21 -11.89
N GLN A 83 1.43 17.73 -10.80
CA GLN A 83 2.01 17.86 -9.46
C GLN A 83 3.07 16.77 -9.20
N PRO A 84 3.93 16.94 -8.19
CA PRO A 84 4.75 15.84 -7.67
C PRO A 84 3.89 14.63 -7.32
N VAL A 85 4.48 13.43 -7.39
CA VAL A 85 3.73 12.22 -7.05
C VAL A 85 3.42 12.22 -5.55
N GLU A 86 2.15 12.07 -5.24
CA GLU A 86 1.65 11.88 -3.88
C GLU A 86 1.00 10.50 -3.80
N PHE A 87 1.37 9.70 -2.80
CA PHE A 87 0.76 8.40 -2.58
C PHE A 87 -0.40 8.56 -1.59
N LYS A 88 -1.63 8.36 -2.07
CA LYS A 88 -2.84 8.43 -1.25
C LYS A 88 -3.41 7.03 -0.99
N PRO A 89 -3.90 6.75 0.23
CA PRO A 89 -4.65 5.53 0.46
C PRO A 89 -5.97 5.58 -0.33
N LEU A 90 -6.47 4.42 -0.77
CA LEU A 90 -7.68 4.31 -1.58
C LEU A 90 -8.89 5.03 -0.96
N LYS A 91 -9.04 4.97 0.37
CA LYS A 91 -10.13 5.64 1.09
C LYS A 91 -10.13 7.17 0.91
N ALA A 92 -8.98 7.76 0.60
CA ALA A 92 -8.80 9.21 0.47
C ALA A 92 -8.97 9.70 -0.98
N LEU A 93 -9.10 8.80 -1.95
CA LEU A 93 -9.46 9.16 -3.31
C LEU A 93 -10.96 9.43 -3.38
N ASP A 94 -11.39 10.46 -4.10
CA ASP A 94 -12.81 10.66 -4.40
C ASP A 94 -13.34 9.61 -5.42
N THR A 95 -14.65 9.56 -5.60
CA THR A 95 -15.32 8.55 -6.44
C THR A 95 -14.94 8.73 -7.91
N ASP A 96 -14.99 9.96 -8.40
CA ASP A 96 -14.67 10.32 -9.79
C ASP A 96 -13.24 9.92 -10.16
N HIS A 97 -12.30 10.11 -9.24
CA HIS A 97 -10.90 9.73 -9.42
C HIS A 97 -10.73 8.21 -9.50
N ILE A 98 -11.43 7.44 -8.65
CA ILE A 98 -11.41 5.98 -8.74
C ILE A 98 -11.97 5.50 -10.10
N GLU A 99 -13.08 6.10 -10.55
CA GLU A 99 -13.66 5.79 -11.85
C GLU A 99 -12.71 6.13 -13.00
N ALA A 100 -12.08 7.31 -12.96
CA ALA A 100 -11.08 7.72 -13.94
C ALA A 100 -9.88 6.77 -13.98
N ILE A 101 -9.39 6.27 -12.84
CA ILE A 101 -8.33 5.27 -12.77
C ILE A 101 -8.77 3.99 -13.50
N ILE A 102 -9.97 3.46 -13.22
CA ILE A 102 -10.48 2.25 -13.85
C ILE A 102 -10.59 2.42 -15.38
N GLN A 103 -11.04 3.59 -15.85
CA GLN A 103 -11.24 3.86 -17.28
C GLN A 103 -9.91 4.03 -18.04
N THR A 104 -8.92 4.70 -17.43
CA THR A 104 -7.68 5.09 -18.11
C THR A 104 -6.54 4.09 -17.93
N GLN A 105 -6.42 3.47 -16.75
CA GLN A 105 -5.27 2.62 -16.39
C GLN A 105 -5.47 1.16 -16.79
N LYS A 106 -5.69 0.93 -18.10
CA LYS A 106 -6.07 -0.38 -18.67
C LYS A 106 -5.01 -1.48 -18.53
N LYS A 107 -3.75 -1.12 -18.25
CA LYS A 107 -2.64 -2.07 -18.07
C LYS A 107 -2.51 -2.60 -16.63
N GLN A 108 -3.33 -2.10 -15.69
CA GLN A 108 -3.29 -2.58 -14.32
C GLN A 108 -3.71 -4.06 -14.24
N PRO A 109 -3.08 -4.86 -13.36
CA PRO A 109 -3.48 -6.23 -13.18
C PRO A 109 -4.90 -6.32 -12.62
N ARG A 110 -5.63 -7.38 -13.03
CA ARG A 110 -7.06 -7.57 -12.72
C ARG A 110 -7.36 -7.48 -11.22
N TRP A 111 -6.46 -7.96 -10.36
CA TRP A 111 -6.66 -7.95 -8.91
C TRP A 111 -6.67 -6.52 -8.33
N ARG A 112 -5.84 -5.60 -8.83
CA ARG A 112 -5.87 -4.19 -8.42
C ARG A 112 -7.15 -3.51 -8.85
N ILE A 113 -7.61 -3.79 -10.08
CA ILE A 113 -8.90 -3.28 -10.57
C ILE A 113 -10.08 -3.77 -9.71
N LYS A 114 -10.03 -5.02 -9.22
CA LYS A 114 -11.05 -5.53 -8.28
C LYS A 114 -11.10 -4.73 -6.97
N ILE A 115 -9.95 -4.32 -6.43
CA ILE A 115 -9.88 -3.51 -5.21
C ILE A 115 -10.57 -2.14 -5.43
N PHE A 116 -10.31 -1.47 -6.55
CA PHE A 116 -10.99 -0.21 -6.88
C PHE A 116 -12.51 -0.38 -7.01
N LYS A 117 -12.97 -1.44 -7.69
CA LYS A 117 -14.40 -1.74 -7.83
C LYS A 117 -15.05 -2.08 -6.49
N ALA A 118 -14.34 -2.78 -5.60
CA ALA A 118 -14.81 -3.07 -4.25
C ALA A 118 -15.02 -1.79 -3.43
N GLU A 119 -14.13 -0.80 -3.55
CA GLU A 119 -14.32 0.50 -2.90
C GLU A 119 -15.55 1.26 -3.44
N LEU A 120 -15.78 1.25 -4.76
CA LEU A 120 -16.99 1.86 -5.33
C LEU A 120 -18.28 1.16 -4.83
N ALA A 121 -18.27 -0.17 -4.74
CA ALA A 121 -19.40 -0.93 -4.21
C ALA A 121 -19.63 -0.63 -2.72
N PHE A 122 -18.55 -0.59 -1.92
CA PHE A 122 -18.60 -0.24 -0.51
C PHE A 122 -19.21 1.15 -0.28
N ARG A 123 -18.80 2.16 -1.07
CA ARG A 123 -19.37 3.52 -0.98
C ARG A 123 -20.87 3.52 -1.25
N LYS A 124 -21.34 2.74 -2.23
CA LYS A 124 -22.77 2.62 -2.55
C LYS A 124 -23.57 1.91 -1.45
N SER A 125 -22.96 0.99 -0.70
CA SER A 125 -23.64 0.26 0.39
C SER A 125 -23.75 1.02 1.70
N VAL A 126 -23.03 2.14 1.84
CA VAL A 126 -23.05 2.99 3.05
C VAL A 126 -23.88 4.27 2.83
N LEU A 127 -24.41 4.44 1.61
CA LEU A 127 -25.43 5.45 1.27
C LEU A 127 -26.82 4.87 1.51
#